data_AF-A0A0B1TKC8-F1
#
_entry.id   AF-A0A0B1TKC8-F1
#
_cell.length_a   1.000
_cell.length_b   1.000
_cell.length_c   1.000
_cell.angle_alpha   90.00
_cell.angle_beta   90.00
_cell.angle_gamma   90.00
#
_symmetry.space_group_name_H-M   'P 1'
#
loop_
_entity.id
_entity.type
_entity.pdbx_description
1 polymer ?
#
loop_
_entity_poly.entity_id
_entity_poly.type
_entity_poly.pdbx_seq_one_letter_code
_entity_poly.pdbx_strand_id
1 'polypeptide(L)'
;MEYVDNAVTRHFYHKVSPEQLMDVLRAVAFLEAKSLQLKDEEKHKLESNPIKTIYSRFITPNVVSKAFRDMCTVYKELKPSAEELLKLVEEMLDLDLPSTLNKELGMKDVFVHGDLWSANLLWTRTTDGVLFSKYIDHQQAHFGCPAEDLCRLFISTLSGADRRANWERLLEEFHGYIVQYSEGELPFTLEQLKEAYRRMFPLAGVLLSEIYDLAVKVALRKLSDEEKVVAQAVVAEKAFALFEDMVYYAKRNREVRRSTNSTTCRFSK
;
A
#
# COMPACT_ATOMS: atom_id res chain seq x y z
N MET A 1 20.31 9.63 -12.02
CA MET A 1 20.25 8.72 -10.85
C MET A 1 21.68 8.52 -10.39
N GLU A 2 22.01 8.88 -9.15
CA GLU A 2 23.35 8.68 -8.58
C GLU A 2 23.51 7.18 -8.23
N TYR A 3 24.65 6.58 -8.57
CA TYR A 3 24.91 5.18 -8.24
C TYR A 3 25.09 5.02 -6.73
N VAL A 4 24.43 4.02 -6.14
CA VAL A 4 24.53 3.72 -4.70
C VAL A 4 25.30 2.42 -4.53
N ASP A 5 26.53 2.54 -4.06
CA ASP A 5 27.39 1.39 -3.73
C ASP A 5 26.72 0.47 -2.70
N ASN A 6 26.86 -0.85 -2.90
CA ASN A 6 26.33 -1.89 -2.01
C ASN A 6 24.79 -1.85 -1.78
N ALA A 7 24.05 -1.19 -2.66
CA ALA A 7 22.59 -1.20 -2.63
C ALA A 7 22.04 -2.57 -3.05
N VAL A 8 21.09 -3.08 -2.28
CA VAL A 8 20.32 -4.29 -2.57
C VAL A 8 18.83 -3.99 -2.52
N THR A 9 18.07 -4.64 -3.38
CA THR A 9 16.61 -4.59 -3.35
C THR A 9 16.07 -5.79 -2.58
N ARG A 10 15.07 -5.57 -1.72
CA ARG A 10 14.35 -6.66 -1.06
C ARG A 10 13.02 -6.90 -1.75
N HIS A 11 12.97 -7.93 -2.59
CA HIS A 11 11.76 -8.35 -3.31
C HIS A 11 10.66 -8.92 -2.38
N PHE A 12 9.45 -9.11 -2.93
CA PHE A 12 8.26 -9.66 -2.25
C PHE A 12 8.49 -10.92 -1.39
N TYR A 13 9.41 -11.79 -1.79
CA TYR A 13 9.73 -13.01 -1.05
C TYR A 13 10.63 -12.79 0.19
N HIS A 14 11.08 -11.56 0.44
CA HIS A 14 11.75 -11.20 1.68
C HIS A 14 10.74 -10.73 2.72
N LYS A 15 10.99 -11.08 3.98
CA LYS A 15 10.25 -10.56 5.13
C LYS A 15 11.03 -9.38 5.71
N VAL A 16 10.56 -8.17 5.45
CA VAL A 16 11.03 -6.98 6.16
C VAL A 16 10.36 -6.98 7.53
N SER A 17 11.12 -6.86 8.60
CA SER A 17 10.53 -6.77 9.94
C SER A 17 9.84 -5.42 10.13
N PRO A 18 8.85 -5.32 11.04
CA PRO A 18 8.28 -4.04 11.43
C PRO A 18 9.36 -3.02 11.83
N GLU A 19 10.39 -3.44 12.57
CA GLU A 19 11.47 -2.59 13.05
C GLU A 19 12.30 -2.02 11.89
N GLN A 20 12.57 -2.83 10.86
CA GLN A 20 13.26 -2.37 9.65
C GLN A 20 12.45 -1.36 8.83
N LEU A 21 11.11 -1.35 8.95
CA LEU A 21 10.28 -0.36 8.27
C LEU A 21 10.26 1.00 8.95
N MET A 22 10.73 1.12 10.20
CA MET A 22 10.69 2.38 10.94
C MET A 22 11.46 3.50 10.23
N ASP A 23 12.62 3.19 9.67
CA ASP A 23 13.42 4.17 8.92
C ASP A 23 12.77 4.55 7.58
N VAL A 24 12.06 3.62 6.94
CA VAL A 24 11.26 3.88 5.74
C VAL A 24 10.12 4.84 6.08
N LEU A 25 9.34 4.51 7.12
CA LEU A 25 8.22 5.33 7.60
C LEU A 25 8.68 6.73 8.01
N ARG A 26 9.82 6.83 8.70
CA ARG A 26 10.42 8.12 9.07
C ARG A 26 10.77 8.96 7.84
N ALA A 27 11.37 8.36 6.81
CA ALA A 27 11.75 9.06 5.59
C ALA A 27 10.54 9.49 4.74
N VAL A 28 9.48 8.68 4.69
CA VAL A 28 8.22 9.03 4.03
C VAL A 28 7.54 10.17 4.79
N ALA A 29 7.37 10.04 6.11
CA ALA A 29 6.76 11.06 6.95
C ALA A 29 7.51 12.40 6.90
N PHE A 30 8.84 12.36 6.84
CA PHE A 30 9.64 13.58 6.66
C PHE A 30 9.29 14.30 5.35
N LEU A 31 9.23 13.57 4.24
CA LEU A 31 8.91 14.17 2.94
C LEU A 31 7.47 14.69 2.90
N GLU A 32 6.51 13.90 3.40
CA GLU A 32 5.11 14.32 3.52
C GLU A 32 4.97 15.60 4.35
N ALA A 33 5.56 15.64 5.55
CA ALA A 33 5.48 16.81 6.43
C ALA A 33 6.16 18.05 5.82
N LYS A 34 7.31 17.89 5.16
CA LYS A 34 7.98 19.02 4.49
C LYS A 34 7.25 19.49 3.24
N SER A 35 6.56 18.60 2.53
CA SER A 35 5.75 18.97 1.37
C SER A 35 4.61 19.93 1.70
N LEU A 36 4.14 19.95 2.95
CA LEU A 36 3.11 20.88 3.42
C LEU A 36 3.53 22.35 3.34
N GLN A 37 4.84 22.62 3.34
CA GLN A 37 5.42 23.96 3.26
C GLN A 37 5.51 24.49 1.82
N LEU A 38 5.27 23.63 0.82
CA LEU A 38 5.26 24.05 -0.58
C LEU A 38 4.07 24.97 -0.86
N LYS A 39 4.31 26.00 -1.67
CA LYS A 39 3.26 26.90 -2.16
C LYS A 39 2.39 26.19 -3.18
N ASP A 40 1.16 26.65 -3.38
CA ASP A 40 0.23 26.05 -4.34
C ASP A 40 0.82 26.00 -5.77
N GLU A 41 1.53 27.05 -6.18
CA GLU A 41 2.26 27.10 -7.46
C GLU A 41 3.31 25.99 -7.59
N GLU A 42 3.94 25.59 -6.50
CA GLU A 42 4.92 24.50 -6.47
C GLU A 42 4.23 23.14 -6.49
N LYS A 43 3.11 23.01 -5.76
CA LYS A 43 2.30 21.78 -5.76
C LYS A 43 1.71 21.50 -7.15
N HIS A 44 1.27 22.53 -7.86
CA HIS A 44 0.74 22.43 -9.23
C HIS A 44 1.77 22.00 -10.30
N LYS A 45 3.07 21.98 -9.98
CA LYS A 45 4.10 21.44 -10.88
C LYS A 45 4.11 19.91 -10.90
N LEU A 46 3.55 19.26 -9.89
CA LEU A 46 3.32 17.83 -9.90
C LEU A 46 2.03 17.52 -10.64
N GLU A 47 2.03 16.42 -11.38
CA GLU A 47 0.81 15.94 -12.03
C GLU A 47 -0.24 15.56 -10.99
N SER A 48 -1.52 15.68 -11.35
CA SER A 48 -2.61 15.15 -10.55
C SER A 48 -2.46 13.64 -10.35
N ASN A 49 -3.06 13.08 -9.30
CA ASN A 49 -3.04 11.64 -9.03
C ASN A 49 -3.19 10.80 -10.31
N PRO A 50 -2.13 10.08 -10.74
CA PRO A 50 -2.13 9.43 -12.03
C PRO A 50 -2.84 8.07 -12.00
N ILE A 51 -3.26 7.57 -10.83
CA ILE A 51 -3.82 6.22 -10.68
C ILE A 51 -4.97 6.01 -11.65
N LYS A 52 -5.98 6.88 -11.64
CA LYS A 52 -7.14 6.70 -12.52
C LYS A 52 -6.73 6.73 -14.00
N THR A 53 -5.88 7.67 -14.39
CA THR A 53 -5.47 7.85 -15.79
C THR A 53 -4.64 6.68 -16.30
N ILE A 54 -3.72 6.16 -15.48
CA ILE A 54 -2.86 5.03 -15.81
C ILE A 54 -3.67 3.73 -15.74
N TYR A 55 -4.26 3.42 -14.58
CA TYR A 55 -4.82 2.09 -14.33
C TYR A 55 -6.19 1.88 -14.99
N SER A 56 -7.03 2.90 -15.23
CA SER A 56 -8.35 2.68 -15.86
C SER A 56 -8.28 2.07 -17.26
N ARG A 57 -7.15 2.24 -17.97
CA ARG A 57 -6.92 1.69 -19.31
C ARG A 57 -6.51 0.22 -19.30
N PHE A 58 -5.95 -0.26 -18.19
CA PHE A 58 -5.32 -1.59 -18.11
C PHE A 58 -5.95 -2.50 -17.06
N ILE A 59 -6.51 -1.93 -15.98
CA ILE A 59 -7.08 -2.65 -14.85
C ILE A 59 -8.59 -2.48 -14.89
N THR A 60 -9.26 -3.55 -15.33
CA THR A 60 -10.72 -3.67 -15.32
C THR A 60 -11.13 -4.76 -14.33
N PRO A 61 -12.41 -4.81 -13.91
CA PRO A 61 -12.90 -5.90 -13.06
C PRO A 61 -12.62 -7.30 -13.64
N ASN A 62 -12.64 -7.44 -14.97
CA ASN A 62 -12.32 -8.69 -15.64
C ASN A 62 -10.84 -9.07 -15.52
N VAL A 63 -9.93 -8.09 -15.65
CA VAL A 63 -8.48 -8.29 -15.48
C VAL A 63 -8.18 -8.70 -14.05
N VAL A 64 -8.74 -8.00 -13.07
CA VAL A 64 -8.58 -8.33 -11.63
C VAL A 64 -9.13 -9.72 -11.33
N SER A 65 -10.35 -10.03 -11.82
CA SER A 65 -10.96 -11.35 -11.64
C SER A 65 -10.14 -12.48 -12.25
N LYS A 66 -9.50 -12.22 -13.40
CA LYS A 66 -8.57 -13.16 -14.03
C LYS A 66 -7.33 -13.35 -13.15
N ALA A 67 -6.72 -12.27 -12.66
CA ALA A 67 -5.55 -12.35 -11.78
C ALA A 67 -5.82 -13.19 -10.52
N PHE A 68 -6.99 -13.00 -9.87
CA PHE A 68 -7.39 -13.83 -8.72
C PHE A 68 -7.54 -15.31 -9.08
N ARG A 69 -8.15 -15.62 -10.22
CA ARG A 69 -8.27 -17.00 -10.71
C ARG A 69 -6.93 -17.63 -11.03
N ASP A 70 -6.04 -16.88 -11.69
CA ASP A 70 -4.69 -17.34 -12.03
C ASP A 70 -3.89 -17.65 -10.75
N MET A 71 -3.95 -16.79 -9.74
CA MET A 71 -3.31 -17.05 -8.45
C MET A 71 -3.85 -18.31 -7.76
N CYS A 72 -5.15 -18.61 -7.89
CA CYS A 72 -5.73 -19.85 -7.35
C CYS A 72 -5.27 -21.12 -8.07
N THR A 73 -4.70 -21.01 -9.28
CA THR A 73 -4.09 -22.16 -9.96
C THR A 73 -2.74 -22.52 -9.35
N VAL A 74 -2.03 -21.53 -8.81
CA VAL A 74 -0.72 -21.68 -8.15
C VAL A 74 -0.90 -22.01 -6.67
N TYR A 75 -1.76 -21.26 -5.97
CA TYR A 75 -2.02 -21.39 -4.54
C TYR A 75 -3.49 -21.76 -4.31
N LYS A 76 -3.76 -23.07 -4.25
CA LYS A 76 -5.14 -23.60 -4.23
C LYS A 76 -5.91 -23.19 -2.98
N GLU A 77 -5.23 -22.90 -1.90
CA GLU A 77 -5.78 -22.50 -0.61
C GLU A 77 -6.33 -21.06 -0.66
N LEU A 78 -6.04 -20.27 -1.70
CA LEU A 78 -6.65 -18.96 -1.91
C LEU A 78 -8.12 -19.04 -2.31
N LYS A 79 -8.60 -20.19 -2.79
CA LYS A 79 -9.94 -20.33 -3.39
C LYS A 79 -11.09 -19.78 -2.52
N PRO A 80 -11.19 -20.07 -1.21
CA PRO A 80 -12.30 -19.58 -0.40
C PRO A 80 -12.35 -18.03 -0.38
N SER A 81 -11.21 -17.39 -0.15
CA SER A 81 -11.11 -15.93 -0.14
C SER A 81 -11.29 -15.34 -1.55
N ALA A 82 -10.76 -15.99 -2.59
CA ALA A 82 -10.90 -15.56 -3.97
C ALA A 82 -12.36 -15.56 -4.43
N GLU A 83 -13.15 -16.59 -4.07
CA GLU A 83 -14.58 -16.66 -4.37
C GLU A 83 -15.37 -15.50 -3.74
N GLU A 84 -15.01 -15.08 -2.53
CA GLU A 84 -15.58 -13.90 -1.90
C GLU A 84 -15.13 -12.62 -2.61
N LEU A 85 -13.83 -12.47 -2.89
CA LEU A 85 -13.29 -11.30 -3.57
C LEU A 85 -13.89 -11.09 -4.96
N LEU A 86 -14.14 -12.17 -5.72
CA LEU A 86 -14.79 -12.13 -7.03
C LEU A 86 -16.18 -11.47 -6.98
N LYS A 87 -16.90 -11.59 -5.85
CA LYS A 87 -18.20 -10.93 -5.62
C LYS A 87 -18.06 -9.45 -5.23
N LEU A 88 -16.84 -9.01 -4.90
CA LEU A 88 -16.52 -7.68 -4.38
C LEU A 88 -15.69 -6.84 -5.36
N VAL A 89 -15.23 -7.40 -6.49
CA VAL A 89 -14.26 -6.75 -7.39
C VAL A 89 -14.69 -5.35 -7.82
N GLU A 90 -15.94 -5.20 -8.27
CA GLU A 90 -16.45 -3.89 -8.72
C GLU A 90 -16.45 -2.85 -7.59
N GLU A 91 -16.72 -3.29 -6.36
CA GLU A 91 -16.74 -2.42 -5.18
C GLU A 91 -15.33 -2.06 -4.69
N MET A 92 -14.35 -2.97 -4.87
CA MET A 92 -12.96 -2.76 -4.46
C MET A 92 -12.16 -1.94 -5.46
N LEU A 93 -12.48 -2.02 -6.76
CA LEU A 93 -11.80 -1.31 -7.83
C LEU A 93 -12.34 0.12 -8.00
N ASP A 94 -12.34 0.87 -6.90
CA ASP A 94 -12.68 2.29 -6.90
C ASP A 94 -11.43 3.13 -7.16
N LEU A 95 -11.12 3.36 -8.43
CA LEU A 95 -9.92 4.11 -8.85
C LEU A 95 -9.98 5.61 -8.51
N ASP A 96 -11.14 6.12 -8.09
CA ASP A 96 -11.29 7.51 -7.63
C ASP A 96 -10.93 7.67 -6.15
N LEU A 97 -10.98 6.58 -5.37
CA LEU A 97 -10.76 6.58 -3.93
C LEU A 97 -9.47 7.31 -3.49
N PRO A 98 -8.30 7.12 -4.12
CA PRO A 98 -7.07 7.83 -3.74
C PRO A 98 -7.17 9.36 -3.83
N SER A 99 -8.05 9.87 -4.69
CA SER A 99 -8.26 11.31 -4.90
C SER A 99 -9.41 11.88 -4.05
N THR A 100 -10.37 11.06 -3.59
CA THR A 100 -11.53 11.54 -2.84
C THR A 100 -11.42 11.32 -1.34
N LEU A 101 -10.67 10.30 -0.91
CA LEU A 101 -10.69 9.81 0.48
C LEU A 101 -10.29 10.87 1.50
N ASN A 102 -9.28 11.69 1.21
CA ASN A 102 -8.85 12.75 2.11
C ASN A 102 -9.99 13.75 2.36
N LYS A 103 -10.66 14.21 1.30
CA LYS A 103 -11.81 15.12 1.40
C LYS A 103 -12.94 14.51 2.22
N GLU A 104 -13.24 13.23 2.02
CA GLU A 104 -14.29 12.52 2.77
C GLU A 104 -13.97 12.40 4.26
N LEU A 105 -12.70 12.31 4.61
CA LEU A 105 -12.24 12.18 6.00
C LEU A 105 -11.86 13.53 6.64
N GLY A 106 -11.86 14.64 5.89
CA GLY A 106 -11.41 15.94 6.37
C GLY A 106 -9.88 16.01 6.58
N MET A 107 -9.12 15.31 5.74
CA MET A 107 -7.65 15.32 5.71
C MET A 107 -7.15 16.28 4.63
N LYS A 108 -5.91 16.75 4.80
CA LYS A 108 -5.18 17.49 3.76
C LYS A 108 -4.41 16.52 2.88
N ASP A 109 -4.28 16.88 1.60
CA ASP A 109 -3.40 16.17 0.68
C ASP A 109 -1.93 16.40 1.05
N VAL A 110 -1.16 15.31 1.02
CA VAL A 110 0.29 15.28 1.26
C VAL A 110 1.00 14.76 0.03
N PHE A 111 2.30 15.02 -0.09
CA PHE A 111 3.11 14.43 -1.16
C PHE A 111 3.21 12.91 -0.95
N VAL A 112 2.59 12.16 -1.85
CA VAL A 112 2.68 10.70 -1.89
C VAL A 112 3.59 10.29 -3.04
N HIS A 113 4.34 9.22 -2.83
CA HIS A 113 5.22 8.60 -3.83
C HIS A 113 4.41 7.95 -4.96
N GLY A 114 3.24 7.38 -4.64
CA GLY A 114 2.29 6.79 -5.59
C GLY A 114 2.66 5.39 -6.09
N ASP A 115 3.95 5.04 -6.04
CA ASP A 115 4.43 3.68 -6.29
C ASP A 115 5.38 3.18 -5.19
N LEU A 116 5.02 3.34 -3.91
CA LEU A 116 5.87 2.90 -2.81
C LEU A 116 5.66 1.41 -2.47
N TRP A 117 6.49 0.54 -3.07
CA TRP A 117 6.49 -0.91 -2.81
C TRP A 117 7.92 -1.45 -2.67
N SER A 118 8.02 -2.71 -2.25
CA SER A 118 9.30 -3.36 -1.90
C SER A 118 10.42 -3.22 -2.96
N ALA A 119 10.08 -3.19 -4.25
CA ALA A 119 11.07 -3.05 -5.33
C ALA A 119 11.67 -1.64 -5.44
N ASN A 120 10.95 -0.62 -4.96
CA ASN A 120 11.36 0.78 -4.97
C ASN A 120 12.08 1.20 -3.68
N LEU A 121 12.40 0.23 -2.80
CA LEU A 121 13.22 0.42 -1.61
C LEU A 121 14.64 -0.09 -1.84
N LEU A 122 15.62 0.79 -1.65
CA LEU A 122 17.03 0.44 -1.63
C LEU A 122 17.52 0.27 -0.19
N TRP A 123 18.24 -0.83 0.02
CA TRP A 123 18.84 -1.19 1.29
C TRP A 123 20.35 -1.28 1.15
N THR A 124 21.11 -0.90 2.15
CA THR A 124 22.55 -1.10 2.19
C THR A 124 22.86 -2.36 3.01
N ARG A 125 23.68 -3.26 2.46
CA ARG A 125 24.14 -4.45 3.19
C ARG A 125 25.13 -4.04 4.29
N THR A 126 24.94 -4.57 5.49
CA THR A 126 25.83 -4.38 6.63
C THR A 126 26.29 -5.73 7.20
N THR A 127 27.21 -5.71 8.17
CA THR A 127 27.63 -6.90 8.92
C THR A 127 26.47 -7.56 9.66
N ASP A 128 25.51 -6.75 10.15
CA ASP A 128 24.39 -7.18 10.98
C ASP A 128 23.08 -7.34 10.19
N GLY A 129 23.14 -7.26 8.85
CA GLY A 129 21.99 -7.47 7.97
C GLY A 129 21.86 -6.40 6.90
N VAL A 130 20.76 -5.65 6.94
CA VAL A 130 20.46 -4.59 5.98
C VAL A 130 19.92 -3.35 6.70
N LEU A 131 20.28 -2.18 6.20
CA LEU A 131 19.74 -0.89 6.63
C LEU A 131 19.02 -0.21 5.48
N PHE A 132 17.91 0.48 5.77
CA PHE A 132 17.24 1.29 4.76
C PHE A 132 18.16 2.41 4.29
N SER A 133 18.22 2.63 2.98
CA SER A 133 19.06 3.66 2.36
C SER A 133 18.20 4.78 1.78
N LYS A 134 17.42 4.46 0.74
CA LYS A 134 16.59 5.43 0.00
C LYS A 134 15.40 4.71 -0.65
N TYR A 135 14.32 5.44 -0.93
CA TYR A 135 13.30 5.00 -1.88
C TYR A 135 13.39 5.81 -3.18
N ILE A 136 13.13 5.15 -4.31
CA ILE A 136 13.37 5.66 -5.66
C ILE A 136 12.11 5.52 -6.51
N ASP A 137 12.16 6.05 -7.74
CA ASP A 137 11.09 5.96 -8.74
C ASP A 137 9.83 6.78 -8.42
N HIS A 138 10.03 8.09 -8.25
CA HIS A 138 8.98 9.08 -7.96
C HIS A 138 8.16 9.47 -9.20
N GLN A 139 8.12 8.65 -10.26
CA GLN A 139 7.43 8.99 -11.50
C GLN A 139 5.91 9.08 -11.36
N GLN A 140 5.35 8.48 -10.30
CA GLN A 140 3.92 8.54 -9.96
C GLN A 140 3.65 9.48 -8.79
N ALA A 141 4.63 10.27 -8.34
CA ALA A 141 4.46 11.11 -7.17
C ALA A 141 3.47 12.25 -7.42
N HIS A 142 2.61 12.50 -6.45
CA HIS A 142 1.52 13.48 -6.55
C HIS A 142 1.05 13.91 -5.16
N PHE A 143 0.12 14.86 -5.08
CA PHE A 143 -0.55 15.19 -3.83
C PHE A 143 -1.82 14.36 -3.66
N GLY A 144 -1.94 13.64 -2.53
CA GLY A 144 -3.05 12.71 -2.31
C GLY A 144 -3.09 12.11 -0.90
N CYS A 145 -3.70 10.92 -0.81
CA CYS A 145 -3.94 10.22 0.44
C CYS A 145 -2.72 9.41 0.91
N PRO A 146 -2.17 9.63 2.12
CA PRO A 146 -0.99 8.90 2.61
C PRO A 146 -1.22 7.38 2.72
N ALA A 147 -2.47 6.96 2.86
CA ALA A 147 -2.84 5.55 2.94
C ALA A 147 -2.50 4.78 1.65
N GLU A 148 -2.35 5.46 0.50
CA GLU A 148 -1.92 4.85 -0.76
C GLU A 148 -0.55 4.20 -0.61
N ASP A 149 0.44 4.97 -0.17
CA ASP A 149 1.81 4.51 0.03
C ASP A 149 1.90 3.51 1.18
N LEU A 150 1.24 3.79 2.31
CA LEU A 150 1.33 2.95 3.50
C LEU A 150 0.72 1.56 3.28
N CYS A 151 -0.42 1.47 2.59
CA CYS A 151 -1.00 0.18 2.22
C CYS A 151 -0.08 -0.60 1.27
N ARG A 152 0.42 0.04 0.20
CA ARG A 152 1.32 -0.61 -0.77
C ARG A 152 2.62 -1.08 -0.11
N LEU A 153 3.20 -0.25 0.76
CA LEU A 153 4.40 -0.55 1.51
C LEU A 153 4.19 -1.78 2.40
N PHE A 154 3.14 -1.77 3.24
CA PHE A 154 2.90 -2.87 4.20
C PHE A 154 2.54 -4.17 3.51
N ILE A 155 1.75 -4.13 2.43
CA ILE A 155 1.39 -5.34 1.67
C ILE A 155 2.61 -5.97 1.01
N SER A 156 3.51 -5.15 0.45
CA SER A 156 4.65 -5.67 -0.31
C SER A 156 5.86 -6.09 0.53
N THR A 157 6.03 -5.53 1.74
CA THR A 157 7.25 -5.73 2.56
C THR A 157 7.07 -6.69 3.73
N LEU A 158 6.02 -6.54 4.53
CA LEU A 158 5.77 -7.35 5.74
C LEU A 158 5.30 -8.76 5.40
N SER A 159 5.50 -9.70 6.32
CA SER A 159 4.71 -10.94 6.33
C SER A 159 3.24 -10.64 6.62
N GLY A 160 2.34 -11.57 6.29
CA GLY A 160 0.93 -11.45 6.65
C GLY A 160 0.73 -11.34 8.17
N ALA A 161 1.40 -12.20 8.92
CA ALA A 161 1.40 -12.20 10.39
C ALA A 161 1.88 -10.86 10.98
N ASP A 162 3.04 -10.36 10.53
CA ASP A 162 3.61 -9.11 11.04
C ASP A 162 2.70 -7.93 10.73
N ARG A 163 2.15 -7.86 9.51
CA ARG A 163 1.21 -6.81 9.11
C ARG A 163 -0.02 -6.78 10.01
N ARG A 164 -0.67 -7.93 10.21
CA ARG A 164 -1.87 -8.03 11.06
C ARG A 164 -1.59 -7.63 12.52
N ALA A 165 -0.44 -8.02 13.05
CA ALA A 165 -0.08 -7.72 14.43
C ALA A 165 0.41 -6.27 14.64
N ASN A 166 0.94 -5.60 13.62
CA ASN A 166 1.66 -4.34 13.79
C ASN A 166 1.11 -3.15 13.00
N TRP A 167 0.13 -3.31 12.11
CA TRP A 167 -0.28 -2.19 11.24
C TRP A 167 -0.71 -0.94 12.03
N GLU A 168 -1.44 -1.08 13.16
CA GLU A 168 -1.82 0.08 13.99
C GLU A 168 -0.61 0.75 14.62
N ARG A 169 0.30 -0.03 15.22
CA ARG A 169 1.56 0.47 15.80
C ARG A 169 2.41 1.18 14.75
N LEU A 170 2.51 0.63 13.54
CA LEU A 170 3.27 1.23 12.45
C LEU A 170 2.67 2.57 12.01
N LEU A 171 1.33 2.68 11.95
CA LEU A 171 0.67 3.95 11.65
C LEU A 171 0.82 4.97 12.80
N GLU A 172 0.85 4.51 14.05
CA GLU A 172 1.13 5.36 15.23
C GLU A 172 2.53 5.96 15.18
N GLU A 173 3.55 5.14 14.90
CA GLU A 173 4.94 5.61 14.73
C GLU A 173 5.06 6.59 13.56
N PHE A 174 4.45 6.25 12.42
CA PHE A 174 4.40 7.14 11.26
C PHE A 174 3.74 8.49 11.59
N HIS A 175 2.59 8.47 12.26
CA HIS A 175 1.91 9.69 12.69
C HIS A 175 2.76 10.50 13.69
N GLY A 176 3.46 9.83 14.60
CA GLY A 176 4.43 10.46 15.50
C GLY A 176 5.52 11.24 14.74
N TYR A 177 6.05 10.67 13.65
CA TYR A 177 6.99 11.39 12.78
C TYR A 177 6.35 12.57 12.05
N ILE A 178 5.10 12.45 11.57
CA ILE A 178 4.37 13.57 10.98
C ILE A 178 4.22 14.72 12.00
N VAL A 179 3.85 14.41 13.23
CA VAL A 179 3.74 15.39 14.33
C VAL A 179 5.10 16.05 14.61
N GLN A 180 6.17 15.26 14.64
CA GLN A 180 7.52 15.75 14.89
C GLN A 180 8.02 16.72 13.80
N TYR A 181 7.74 16.43 12.52
CA TYR A 181 8.31 17.17 11.40
C TYR A 181 7.45 18.31 10.87
N SER A 182 6.17 18.35 11.25
CA SER A 182 5.24 19.40 10.86
C SER A 182 5.48 20.69 11.66
N GLU A 183 5.50 21.83 10.99
CA GLU A 183 5.70 23.16 11.59
C GLU A 183 4.39 23.93 11.80
N GLY A 184 3.25 23.34 11.44
CA GLY A 184 1.94 23.96 11.48
C GLY A 184 0.81 22.97 11.75
N GLU A 185 -0.39 23.28 11.25
CA GLU A 185 -1.54 22.39 11.39
C GLU A 185 -1.27 21.04 10.72
N LEU A 186 -1.49 19.96 11.47
CA LEU A 186 -1.30 18.60 10.98
C LEU A 186 -2.21 18.31 9.79
N PRO A 187 -1.73 17.51 8.81
CA PRO A 187 -2.54 17.15 7.65
C PRO A 187 -3.70 16.21 8.00
N PHE A 188 -3.57 15.46 9.11
CA PHE A 188 -4.55 14.50 9.59
C PHE A 188 -4.27 14.09 11.04
N THR A 189 -5.30 13.58 11.69
CA THR A 189 -5.24 12.88 12.98
C THR A 189 -4.87 11.41 12.79
N LEU A 190 -4.41 10.75 13.86
CA LEU A 190 -4.14 9.32 13.84
C LEU A 190 -5.37 8.49 13.46
N GLU A 191 -6.56 8.85 13.97
CA GLU A 191 -7.79 8.13 13.67
C GLU A 191 -8.22 8.28 12.20
N GLN A 192 -8.05 9.48 11.62
CA GLN A 192 -8.25 9.69 10.18
C GLN A 192 -7.28 8.83 9.37
N LEU A 193 -6.01 8.76 9.76
CA LEU A 193 -5.02 7.92 9.08
C LEU A 193 -5.36 6.43 9.15
N LYS A 194 -5.73 5.93 10.35
CA LYS A 194 -6.18 4.53 10.53
C LYS A 194 -7.42 4.24 9.70
N GLU A 195 -8.38 5.15 9.65
CA GLU A 195 -9.57 4.99 8.81
C GLU A 195 -9.23 5.00 7.32
N ALA A 196 -8.36 5.90 6.87
CA ALA A 196 -7.89 5.96 5.50
C ALA A 196 -7.19 4.66 5.09
N TYR A 197 -6.32 4.11 5.95
CA TYR A 197 -5.66 2.82 5.74
C TYR A 197 -6.67 1.69 5.51
N ARG A 198 -7.64 1.52 6.42
CA ARG A 198 -8.67 0.47 6.32
C ARG A 198 -9.51 0.62 5.05
N ARG A 199 -9.84 1.86 4.65
CA ARG A 199 -10.61 2.16 3.43
C ARG A 199 -9.81 1.90 2.15
N MET A 200 -8.53 2.24 2.15
CA MET A 200 -7.63 2.11 0.99
C MET A 200 -7.16 0.66 0.75
N PHE A 201 -7.07 -0.14 1.82
CA PHE A 201 -6.45 -1.47 1.76
C PHE A 201 -6.96 -2.38 0.63
N PRO A 202 -8.28 -2.55 0.39
CA PRO A 202 -8.76 -3.43 -0.66
C PRO A 202 -8.29 -3.00 -2.06
N LEU A 203 -8.31 -1.70 -2.36
CA LEU A 203 -7.85 -1.17 -3.62
C LEU A 203 -6.34 -1.40 -3.78
N ALA A 204 -5.54 -1.08 -2.76
CA ALA A 204 -4.10 -1.31 -2.78
C ALA A 204 -3.74 -2.79 -2.99
N GLY A 205 -4.49 -3.69 -2.35
CA GLY A 205 -4.34 -5.13 -2.53
C GLY A 205 -4.70 -5.61 -3.95
N VAL A 206 -5.76 -5.06 -4.55
CA VAL A 206 -6.14 -5.33 -5.95
C VAL A 206 -5.04 -4.89 -6.91
N LEU A 207 -4.54 -3.66 -6.76
CA LEU A 207 -3.51 -3.10 -7.64
C LEU A 207 -2.19 -3.89 -7.54
N LEU A 208 -1.81 -4.31 -6.33
CA LEU A 208 -0.62 -5.15 -6.15
C LEU A 208 -0.82 -6.59 -6.63
N SER A 209 -2.03 -7.14 -6.55
CA SER A 209 -2.32 -8.51 -7.01
C SER A 209 -2.12 -8.69 -8.52
N GLU A 210 -2.28 -7.63 -9.31
CA GLU A 210 -2.08 -7.67 -10.77
C GLU A 210 -0.60 -7.87 -11.14
N ILE A 211 0.32 -7.17 -10.45
CA ILE A 211 1.76 -7.31 -10.68
C ILE A 211 2.40 -8.49 -9.92
N TYR A 212 1.68 -9.09 -8.99
CA TYR A 212 2.21 -10.05 -8.01
C TYR A 212 2.88 -11.27 -8.65
N ASP A 213 2.18 -11.95 -9.56
CA ASP A 213 2.67 -13.18 -10.21
C ASP A 213 3.91 -12.89 -11.09
N LEU A 214 3.87 -11.81 -11.87
CA LEU A 214 4.99 -11.41 -12.72
C LEU A 214 6.22 -11.05 -11.87
N ALA A 215 6.04 -10.20 -10.85
CA ALA A 215 7.11 -9.76 -9.98
C ALA A 215 7.77 -10.94 -9.26
N VAL A 216 6.98 -11.87 -8.73
CA VAL A 216 7.48 -13.09 -8.09
C VAL A 216 8.25 -13.95 -9.10
N LYS A 217 7.68 -14.25 -10.27
CA LYS A 217 8.36 -15.06 -11.29
C LYS A 217 9.70 -14.48 -11.71
N VAL A 218 9.76 -13.17 -11.94
CA VAL A 218 11.02 -12.49 -12.30
C VAL A 218 12.03 -12.59 -11.17
N ALA A 219 11.59 -12.38 -9.93
CA ALA A 219 12.46 -12.37 -8.77
C ALA A 219 12.99 -13.78 -8.40
N LEU A 220 12.20 -14.83 -8.63
CA LEU A 220 12.58 -16.24 -8.37
C LEU A 220 13.57 -16.80 -9.41
N ARG A 221 13.66 -16.24 -10.63
CA ARG A 221 14.60 -16.72 -11.67
C ARG A 221 16.07 -16.64 -11.28
N LYS A 222 16.41 -15.77 -10.32
CA LYS A 222 17.79 -15.50 -9.88
C LYS A 222 18.23 -16.37 -8.70
N LEU A 223 17.34 -17.20 -8.16
CA LEU A 223 17.56 -18.00 -6.95
C LEU A 223 17.98 -19.44 -7.30
N SER A 224 18.70 -20.09 -6.38
CA SER A 224 18.89 -21.55 -6.40
C SER A 224 17.57 -22.29 -6.19
N ASP A 225 17.52 -23.60 -6.46
CA ASP A 225 16.29 -24.36 -6.27
C ASP A 225 15.88 -24.47 -4.80
N GLU A 226 16.84 -24.56 -3.88
CA GLU A 226 16.57 -24.52 -2.43
C GLU A 226 16.03 -23.16 -1.99
N GLU A 227 16.63 -22.08 -2.47
CA GLU A 227 16.19 -20.70 -2.18
C GLU A 227 14.78 -20.44 -2.73
N LYS A 228 14.44 -20.99 -3.91
CA LYS A 228 13.09 -20.86 -4.49
C LYS A 228 12.03 -21.48 -3.59
N VAL A 229 12.29 -22.63 -2.97
CA VAL A 229 11.31 -23.28 -2.08
C VAL A 229 11.00 -22.38 -0.89
N VAL A 230 12.03 -21.80 -0.26
CA VAL A 230 11.85 -20.88 0.88
C VAL A 230 11.12 -19.61 0.44
N ALA A 231 11.52 -19.03 -0.70
CA ALA A 231 10.91 -17.83 -1.25
C ALA A 231 9.42 -18.05 -1.61
N GLN A 232 9.09 -19.19 -2.21
CA GLN A 232 7.71 -19.55 -2.53
C GLN A 232 6.84 -19.71 -1.28
N ALA A 233 7.37 -20.29 -0.21
CA ALA A 233 6.64 -20.40 1.06
C ALA A 233 6.30 -19.02 1.65
N VAL A 234 7.25 -18.06 1.58
CA VAL A 234 7.01 -16.67 2.03
C VAL A 234 5.97 -15.98 1.16
N VAL A 235 6.08 -16.11 -0.16
CA VAL A 235 5.12 -15.51 -1.10
C VAL A 235 3.72 -16.09 -0.89
N ALA A 236 3.61 -17.41 -0.70
CA ALA A 236 2.33 -18.07 -0.43
C ALA A 236 1.68 -17.52 0.85
N GLU A 237 2.42 -17.46 1.97
CA GLU A 237 1.93 -16.89 3.24
C GLU A 237 1.40 -15.45 3.06
N LYS A 238 2.18 -14.59 2.38
CA LYS A 238 1.76 -13.22 2.11
C LYS A 238 0.51 -13.15 1.24
N ALA A 239 0.41 -13.98 0.21
CA ALA A 239 -0.74 -14.03 -0.69
C ALA A 239 -2.01 -14.50 0.06
N PHE A 240 -1.91 -15.53 0.88
CA PHE A 240 -3.03 -16.02 1.71
C PHE A 240 -3.54 -14.91 2.64
N ALA A 241 -2.62 -14.29 3.38
CA ALA A 241 -2.98 -13.21 4.28
C ALA A 241 -3.58 -12.01 3.54
N LEU A 242 -3.01 -11.62 2.39
CA LEU A 242 -3.53 -10.52 1.58
C LEU A 242 -4.97 -10.77 1.13
N PHE A 243 -5.29 -11.98 0.67
CA PHE A 243 -6.63 -12.31 0.21
C PHE A 243 -7.67 -12.25 1.33
N GLU A 244 -7.34 -12.83 2.48
CA GLU A 244 -8.19 -12.74 3.68
C GLU A 244 -8.35 -11.29 4.16
N ASP A 245 -7.28 -10.50 4.18
CA ASP A 245 -7.31 -9.10 4.62
C ASP A 245 -8.17 -8.25 3.67
N MET A 246 -8.06 -8.46 2.35
CA MET A 246 -8.91 -7.78 1.36
C MET A 246 -10.38 -8.12 1.58
N VAL A 247 -10.73 -9.39 1.83
CA VAL A 247 -12.12 -9.80 2.14
C VAL A 247 -12.60 -9.09 3.40
N TYR A 248 -11.80 -9.09 4.46
CA TYR A 248 -12.13 -8.47 5.74
C TYR A 248 -12.39 -6.96 5.55
N TYR A 249 -11.45 -6.23 4.99
CA TYR A 249 -11.57 -4.78 4.83
C TYR A 249 -12.65 -4.38 3.83
N ALA A 250 -12.84 -5.12 2.73
CA ALA A 250 -13.92 -4.84 1.79
C ALA A 250 -15.30 -4.99 2.43
N LYS A 251 -15.53 -6.08 3.19
CA LYS A 251 -16.79 -6.29 3.93
C LYS A 251 -17.00 -5.21 4.99
N ARG A 252 -15.97 -4.89 5.78
CA ARG A 252 -16.02 -3.81 6.77
C ARG A 252 -16.36 -2.46 6.13
N ASN A 253 -15.72 -2.11 5.02
CA ASN A 253 -15.95 -0.83 4.33
C ASN A 253 -17.36 -0.72 3.76
N ARG A 254 -17.93 -1.84 3.30
CA ARG A 254 -19.35 -1.92 2.90
C ARG A 254 -20.29 -1.60 4.05
N GLU A 255 -20.04 -2.16 5.24
CA GLU A 255 -20.86 -1.95 6.43
C GLU A 255 -20.81 -0.51 6.92
N VAL A 256 -19.63 0.11 6.93
CA VAL A 256 -19.45 1.52 7.26
C VAL A 256 -20.24 2.41 6.30
N ARG A 257 -20.11 2.20 4.98
CA ARG A 257 -20.88 2.96 3.96
C ARG A 257 -22.39 2.86 4.16
N ARG A 258 -22.92 1.67 4.48
CA ARG A 258 -24.35 1.47 4.77
C ARG A 258 -24.80 2.21 6.03
N SER A 259 -23.96 2.24 7.06
CA SER A 259 -24.26 2.91 8.34
C SER A 259 -24.30 4.43 8.18
N THR A 260 -23.36 5.01 7.42
CA THR A 260 -23.35 6.44 7.12
C THR A 260 -24.60 6.86 6.32
N ASN A 261 -24.96 6.11 5.27
CA ASN A 261 -26.13 6.41 4.45
C ASN A 261 -27.48 6.29 5.19
N SER A 262 -27.58 5.36 6.14
CA SER A 262 -28.80 5.21 6.95
C SER A 262 -28.97 6.33 8.00
N THR A 263 -27.86 6.95 8.41
CA THR A 263 -27.85 8.07 9.36
C THR A 263 -28.28 9.37 8.67
N THR A 264 -27.79 9.66 7.46
CA THR A 264 -28.22 10.84 6.66
C THR A 264 -29.70 10.81 6.30
N CYS A 265 -30.31 9.63 6.11
CA CYS A 265 -31.74 9.47 5.85
C CYS A 265 -32.64 9.72 7.09
N ARG A 266 -32.10 9.65 8.31
CA ARG A 266 -32.86 9.90 9.56
C ARG A 266 -32.93 11.36 9.97
N PHE A 267 -31.98 12.19 9.53
CA PHE A 267 -31.95 13.63 9.82
C PHE A 267 -32.60 14.50 8.73
N SER A 268 -33.18 13.88 7.70
CA SER A 268 -33.86 14.52 6.57
C SER A 268 -35.39 14.36 6.62
N LYS A 269 -35.96 14.08 7.79
CA LYS A 269 -37.40 14.06 8.04
C LYS A 269 -37.78 15.03 9.14
#